data_AF-A0AAV9TWQ6-F1
#
_entry.id   AF-A0AAV9TWQ6-F1
#
_cell.length_a   1.000
_cell.length_b   1.000
_cell.length_c   1.000
_cell.angle_alpha   90.00
_cell.angle_beta   90.00
_cell.angle_gamma   90.00
#
_symmetry.space_group_name_H-M   'P 1'
#
loop_
_entity.id
_entity.type
_entity.pdbx_description
1 polymer ?
#
loop_
_entity_poly.entity_id
_entity_poly.type
_entity_poly.pdbx_seq_one_letter_code
_entity_poly.pdbx_strand_id
1 'polypeptide(L)'
;MSLSRSPSPIPGGGWASPGLTINTSGRSSPSKGFSASNGASTPWETAKMRTAGMNGYPSFSTQNQGFFTRHMRRISSSLPRFNNQNPYADKEKPGRASWATRKVPLVGRIRSVFARMGRKMKLRLLILLLFSLAMVIFYNTPLVYHWRRHFGGGQKYVIILAANVGGGVMEWKGAREWAIERDSVRNKKKYANRWGYDLEIVDMSTKKRYAHEWRESWEKVDFIRSAFRKYPKAEWVWWLDLNTYVMELSYPLQNHIFNDLNKHVYRDINEFNPLNITHPFTDPYLDEESRSAVGDGKPESINLMLSQDCSGFNLGSFFVKRGNWADRMLDVWWDPVAYEQKHMEWEHKEQDALEQMYTTQPWIRKHTAFLPQRMINSFPPGACSENGNDTRIHYDQKDRDFVVNMAGCEWGRDCWGEMYNYRELSYYLNRNPWERFKEDLIAVLWFKLTGQKVKL
;
A
#
# COMPACT_ATOMS: atom_id res chain seq x y z
N MET A 1 10.31 -56.91 -26.12
CA MET A 1 9.27 -57.95 -26.13
C MET A 1 7.97 -57.31 -26.55
N SER A 2 7.44 -57.83 -27.65
CA SER A 2 6.25 -57.41 -28.38
C SER A 2 4.95 -57.97 -27.80
N LEU A 3 3.84 -57.46 -28.35
CA LEU A 3 2.50 -58.03 -28.49
C LEU A 3 1.46 -57.40 -27.54
N SER A 4 0.56 -56.53 -27.99
CA SER A 4 -0.51 -56.66 -29.01
C SER A 4 -1.60 -57.66 -28.62
N ARG A 5 -2.85 -57.18 -28.52
CA ARG A 5 -4.09 -57.90 -28.89
C ARG A 5 -5.30 -56.96 -28.89
N SER A 6 -5.72 -56.59 -30.09
CA SER A 6 -7.14 -56.52 -30.50
C SER A 6 -7.49 -57.87 -31.18
N PRO A 7 -8.63 -58.09 -31.87
CA PRO A 7 -10.00 -57.55 -31.83
C PRO A 7 -11.09 -58.67 -31.93
N SER A 8 -12.39 -58.33 -31.93
CA SER A 8 -13.43 -59.16 -32.57
C SER A 8 -14.75 -58.40 -32.83
N PRO A 9 -15.60 -58.84 -33.79
CA PRO A 9 -16.10 -57.99 -34.89
C PRO A 9 -17.64 -57.97 -35.05
N ILE A 10 -18.16 -57.11 -35.93
CA ILE A 10 -19.47 -57.30 -36.61
C ILE A 10 -19.32 -56.90 -38.09
N PRO A 11 -19.95 -57.62 -39.04
CA PRO A 11 -19.50 -57.75 -40.43
C PRO A 11 -20.37 -57.00 -41.43
N GLY A 12 -19.80 -56.71 -42.62
CA GLY A 12 -20.61 -56.51 -43.82
C GLY A 12 -20.01 -55.58 -44.88
N GLY A 13 -19.25 -56.17 -45.81
CA GLY A 13 -19.06 -55.69 -47.19
C GLY A 13 -18.19 -54.45 -47.37
N GLY A 14 -17.20 -54.38 -48.24
CA GLY A 14 -16.69 -55.28 -49.27
C GLY A 14 -15.42 -54.61 -49.83
N TRP A 15 -14.52 -55.41 -50.38
CA TRP A 15 -13.24 -54.96 -50.92
C TRP A 15 -13.36 -54.55 -52.39
N ALA A 16 -12.57 -53.56 -52.82
CA ALA A 16 -11.71 -53.60 -54.02
C ALA A 16 -11.11 -52.21 -54.33
N SER A 17 -9.97 -51.94 -53.70
CA SER A 17 -8.63 -51.54 -54.19
C SER A 17 -8.39 -51.19 -55.72
N PRO A 18 -7.15 -50.87 -56.17
CA PRO A 18 -6.72 -49.52 -56.54
C PRO A 18 -6.00 -49.42 -57.92
N GLY A 19 -5.54 -48.22 -58.31
CA GLY A 19 -4.59 -47.97 -59.43
C GLY A 19 -5.19 -47.07 -60.53
N LEU A 20 -4.46 -46.25 -61.29
CA LEU A 20 -3.02 -46.05 -61.56
C LEU A 20 -2.82 -44.68 -62.27
N THR A 21 -1.64 -44.09 -62.09
CA THR A 21 -0.79 -43.29 -63.03
C THR A 21 -1.27 -41.99 -63.73
N ILE A 22 -0.71 -40.87 -63.27
CA ILE A 22 0.33 -39.99 -63.89
C ILE A 22 0.26 -39.59 -65.40
N ASN A 23 0.51 -38.28 -65.61
CA ASN A 23 0.84 -37.49 -66.84
C ASN A 23 -0.37 -37.08 -67.72
N THR A 24 -0.55 -35.83 -68.18
CA THR A 24 0.40 -34.77 -68.55
C THR A 24 -0.31 -33.41 -68.68
N SER A 25 0.49 -32.34 -68.66
CA SER A 25 0.25 -30.91 -68.92
C SER A 25 -0.73 -30.50 -70.05
N GLY A 26 -1.40 -29.34 -69.89
CA GLY A 26 -2.00 -28.61 -71.01
C GLY A 26 -2.77 -27.34 -70.60
N ARG A 27 -2.20 -26.18 -70.89
CA ARG A 27 -2.71 -24.82 -70.65
C ARG A 27 -3.51 -24.37 -71.88
N SER A 28 -4.73 -23.82 -71.74
CA SER A 28 -5.31 -22.73 -72.57
C SER A 28 -6.84 -22.60 -72.44
N SER A 29 -7.31 -21.42 -72.00
CA SER A 29 -8.65 -20.86 -72.29
C SER A 29 -8.72 -20.36 -73.75
N PRO A 30 -9.80 -19.71 -74.29
CA PRO A 30 -11.20 -19.53 -73.85
C PRO A 30 -12.25 -19.62 -75.01
N SER A 31 -13.55 -19.46 -74.69
CA SER A 31 -14.51 -18.51 -75.31
C SER A 31 -15.96 -19.05 -75.42
N LYS A 32 -16.93 -18.19 -75.08
CA LYS A 32 -18.33 -18.31 -75.49
C LYS A 32 -18.59 -17.17 -76.48
N GLY A 33 -18.87 -17.52 -77.73
CA GLY A 33 -19.42 -16.62 -78.74
C GLY A 33 -20.78 -17.15 -79.17
N PHE A 34 -21.81 -16.32 -79.04
CA PHE A 34 -23.04 -16.47 -79.81
C PHE A 34 -23.40 -15.10 -80.37
N SER A 35 -23.47 -15.02 -81.69
CA SER A 35 -24.69 -14.55 -82.35
C SER A 35 -24.63 -14.93 -83.82
N ALA A 36 -25.72 -15.51 -84.33
CA ALA A 36 -26.00 -15.60 -85.75
C ALA A 36 -27.31 -14.86 -85.97
N SER A 37 -27.34 -13.96 -86.95
CA SER A 37 -28.57 -13.48 -87.55
C SER A 37 -28.41 -13.50 -89.08
N ASN A 38 -29.45 -14.00 -89.75
CA ASN A 38 -29.94 -13.41 -90.99
C ASN A 38 -31.41 -13.87 -91.20
N GLY A 39 -32.32 -12.88 -91.22
CA GLY A 39 -33.72 -13.07 -91.56
C GLY A 39 -34.69 -12.09 -90.87
N ALA A 40 -34.88 -10.92 -91.47
CA ALA A 40 -36.03 -9.99 -91.36
C ALA A 40 -36.24 -9.10 -90.10
N SER A 41 -36.00 -7.79 -90.34
CA SER A 41 -36.59 -6.55 -89.79
C SER A 41 -36.72 -6.29 -88.29
N THR A 42 -35.96 -5.31 -87.77
CA THR A 42 -36.41 -4.28 -86.79
C THR A 42 -35.35 -3.17 -86.61
N PRO A 43 -35.71 -1.88 -86.37
CA PRO A 43 -34.78 -0.74 -86.49
C PRO A 43 -34.27 -0.25 -85.13
N TRP A 44 -33.02 -0.57 -84.76
CA TRP A 44 -32.27 0.18 -83.72
C TRP A 44 -30.73 -0.01 -83.77
N GLU A 45 -30.17 -0.67 -84.78
CA GLU A 45 -28.72 -0.89 -84.93
C GLU A 45 -28.06 0.05 -85.96
N THR A 46 -27.99 1.35 -85.67
CA THR A 46 -27.21 2.31 -86.50
C THR A 46 -26.43 3.35 -85.70
N ALA A 47 -26.02 3.01 -84.46
CA ALA A 47 -25.20 3.93 -83.66
C ALA A 47 -24.09 3.25 -82.85
N LYS A 48 -23.51 2.17 -83.38
CA LYS A 48 -22.18 1.71 -82.94
C LYS A 48 -21.24 1.76 -84.12
N MET A 49 -20.16 2.51 -83.93
CA MET A 49 -18.98 2.60 -84.79
C MET A 49 -19.03 3.66 -85.89
N ARG A 50 -18.88 4.92 -85.47
CA ARG A 50 -17.88 5.79 -86.09
C ARG A 50 -17.09 6.51 -85.00
N THR A 51 -15.78 6.57 -85.22
CA THR A 51 -14.81 7.56 -84.69
C THR A 51 -14.58 7.57 -83.16
N ALA A 52 -13.46 7.06 -82.64
CA ALA A 52 -12.08 7.52 -82.84
C ALA A 52 -11.98 9.05 -82.68
N GLY A 53 -11.41 9.50 -81.55
CA GLY A 53 -10.92 10.87 -81.40
C GLY A 53 -11.40 11.60 -80.14
N MET A 54 -10.44 11.90 -79.26
CA MET A 54 -10.35 13.12 -78.47
C MET A 54 -11.38 13.35 -77.35
N ASN A 55 -10.98 13.04 -76.12
CA ASN A 55 -10.43 14.05 -75.19
C ASN A 55 -10.29 13.46 -73.79
N GLY A 56 -9.05 13.37 -73.32
CA GLY A 56 -8.75 13.02 -71.95
C GLY A 56 -9.16 14.15 -70.99
N TYR A 57 -9.69 13.77 -69.84
CA TYR A 57 -9.48 14.46 -68.56
C TYR A 57 -9.30 13.38 -67.47
N PRO A 58 -8.48 13.66 -66.45
CA PRO A 58 -7.49 12.71 -65.96
C PRO A 58 -8.03 11.74 -64.91
N SER A 59 -7.38 10.59 -64.82
CA SER A 59 -7.44 9.70 -63.67
C SER A 59 -7.05 10.46 -62.40
N PHE A 60 -7.98 10.57 -61.45
CA PHE A 60 -7.68 11.04 -60.11
C PHE A 60 -6.84 9.96 -59.39
N SER A 61 -5.52 10.07 -59.47
CA SER A 61 -4.63 9.26 -58.66
C SER A 61 -4.77 9.69 -57.20
N THR A 62 -5.34 8.85 -56.34
CA THR A 62 -5.16 9.05 -54.91
C THR A 62 -3.76 8.54 -54.55
N GLN A 63 -2.79 9.47 -54.60
CA GLN A 63 -1.51 9.29 -53.91
C GLN A 63 -1.78 8.84 -52.46
N ASN A 64 -0.96 7.91 -51.98
CA ASN A 64 -0.94 7.42 -50.60
C ASN A 64 -0.97 8.56 -49.57
N GLN A 65 -2.17 8.93 -49.14
CA GLN A 65 -2.38 9.91 -48.08
C GLN A 65 -2.65 9.15 -46.78
N GLY A 66 -1.73 9.33 -45.83
CA GLY A 66 -1.67 8.63 -44.55
C GLY A 66 -2.91 8.79 -43.68
N PHE A 67 -2.96 7.98 -42.63
CA PHE A 67 -4.06 7.84 -41.69
C PHE A 67 -4.62 9.20 -41.17
N PHE A 68 -3.74 10.16 -40.90
CA PHE A 68 -4.11 11.48 -40.38
C PHE A 68 -4.91 12.34 -41.35
N THR A 69 -4.56 12.35 -42.64
CA THR A 69 -5.27 13.12 -43.67
C THR A 69 -6.70 12.62 -43.93
N ARG A 70 -6.94 11.31 -43.79
CA ARG A 70 -8.29 10.71 -43.89
C ARG A 70 -9.15 11.09 -42.68
N HIS A 71 -8.55 11.20 -41.49
CA HIS A 71 -9.27 11.56 -40.28
C HIS A 71 -9.56 13.07 -40.22
N MET A 72 -8.64 13.92 -40.72
CA MET A 72 -8.85 15.37 -40.79
C MET A 72 -9.98 15.76 -41.74
N ARG A 73 -10.11 15.08 -42.90
CA ARG A 73 -11.26 15.32 -43.80
C ARG A 73 -12.61 14.96 -43.16
N ARG A 74 -12.63 13.95 -42.28
CA ARG A 74 -13.83 13.55 -41.52
C ARG A 74 -14.21 14.57 -40.45
N ILE A 75 -13.21 15.17 -39.81
CA ILE A 75 -13.41 16.23 -38.80
C ILE A 75 -13.81 17.55 -39.49
N SER A 76 -13.16 17.91 -40.61
CA SER A 76 -13.51 19.12 -41.37
C SER A 76 -14.87 19.04 -42.05
N SER A 77 -15.36 17.83 -42.39
CA SER A 77 -16.73 17.63 -42.90
C SER A 77 -17.81 17.67 -41.81
N SER A 78 -17.40 17.68 -40.53
CA SER A 78 -18.32 17.76 -39.38
C SER A 78 -18.45 19.16 -38.80
N LEU A 79 -17.74 20.16 -39.37
CA LEU A 79 -17.86 21.56 -39.00
C LEU A 79 -18.90 22.25 -39.91
N PRO A 80 -19.82 23.06 -39.35
CA PRO A 80 -20.80 23.79 -40.14
C PRO A 80 -20.08 24.82 -41.02
N ARG A 81 -20.23 24.70 -42.34
CA ARG A 81 -19.81 25.74 -43.29
C ARG A 81 -20.85 26.86 -43.26
N PHE A 82 -20.45 28.04 -42.80
CA PHE A 82 -21.24 29.25 -42.96
C PHE A 82 -21.06 29.74 -44.39
N ASN A 83 -22.05 29.46 -45.25
CA ASN A 83 -22.05 29.95 -46.62
C ASN A 83 -22.53 31.40 -46.65
N ASN A 84 -21.69 32.29 -47.20
CA ASN A 84 -21.98 33.69 -47.38
C ASN A 84 -22.86 33.89 -48.63
N GLN A 85 -23.74 34.88 -48.58
CA GLN A 85 -24.88 35.10 -49.48
C GLN A 85 -24.49 35.50 -50.92
N ASN A 86 -25.23 35.00 -51.92
CA ASN A 86 -25.96 35.81 -52.92
C ASN A 86 -26.86 34.97 -53.87
N PRO A 87 -27.85 35.58 -54.54
CA PRO A 87 -29.20 35.00 -54.64
C PRO A 87 -29.53 34.51 -56.04
N TYR A 88 -30.05 33.29 -56.14
CA TYR A 88 -30.94 32.91 -57.24
C TYR A 88 -32.07 32.04 -56.68
N ALA A 89 -33.29 32.48 -56.98
CA ALA A 89 -34.53 31.99 -56.42
C ALA A 89 -34.88 30.62 -57.01
N ASP A 90 -35.11 29.64 -56.13
CA ASP A 90 -35.89 28.46 -56.47
C ASP A 90 -37.05 28.32 -55.47
N LYS A 91 -38.24 28.22 -56.06
CA LYS A 91 -39.54 28.23 -55.40
C LYS A 91 -39.75 27.00 -54.51
N GLU A 92 -40.41 27.26 -53.39
CA GLU A 92 -41.33 26.37 -52.67
C GLU A 92 -40.83 24.97 -52.26
N LYS A 93 -40.33 24.88 -51.02
CA LYS A 93 -40.58 23.72 -50.16
C LYS A 93 -41.06 24.20 -48.78
N PRO A 94 -42.17 23.68 -48.25
CA PRO A 94 -42.72 24.15 -46.99
C PRO A 94 -41.82 23.72 -45.82
N GLY A 95 -41.60 24.64 -44.89
CA GLY A 95 -41.21 24.34 -43.51
C GLY A 95 -39.86 23.66 -43.30
N ARG A 96 -38.74 24.37 -43.57
CA ARG A 96 -37.53 24.13 -42.76
C ARG A 96 -37.79 24.69 -41.37
N ALA A 97 -38.36 23.86 -40.51
CA ALA A 97 -38.36 24.10 -39.07
C ALA A 97 -36.92 24.47 -38.67
N SER A 98 -36.75 25.68 -38.17
CA SER A 98 -35.57 26.10 -37.42
C SER A 98 -35.25 24.96 -36.47
N TRP A 99 -34.05 24.38 -36.58
CA TRP A 99 -33.56 23.41 -35.60
C TRP A 99 -33.44 24.15 -34.28
N ALA A 100 -34.56 24.22 -33.54
CA ALA A 100 -34.55 24.50 -32.14
C ALA A 100 -33.53 23.52 -31.57
N THR A 101 -32.45 24.07 -31.01
CA THR A 101 -31.48 23.36 -30.20
C THR A 101 -32.24 22.80 -29.00
N ARG A 102 -32.96 21.71 -29.24
CA ARG A 102 -33.76 21.00 -28.26
C ARG A 102 -32.77 20.64 -27.17
N LYS A 103 -32.87 21.30 -26.01
CA LYS A 103 -32.08 20.99 -24.83
C LYS A 103 -32.45 19.56 -24.41
N VAL A 104 -31.79 18.58 -25.04
CA VAL A 104 -32.03 17.18 -24.75
C VAL A 104 -31.61 16.99 -23.30
N PRO A 105 -32.51 16.52 -22.42
CA PRO A 105 -32.15 16.30 -21.02
C PRO A 105 -30.95 15.34 -20.97
N LEU A 106 -30.06 15.56 -20.00
CA LEU A 106 -28.77 14.88 -19.87
C LEU A 106 -28.93 13.34 -19.93
N VAL A 107 -30.01 12.84 -19.32
CA VAL A 107 -30.44 11.44 -19.33
C VAL A 107 -30.75 10.93 -20.75
N GLY A 108 -31.45 11.72 -21.56
CA GLY A 108 -31.78 11.36 -22.96
C GLY A 108 -30.53 11.32 -23.85
N ARG A 109 -29.56 12.20 -23.59
CA ARG A 109 -28.27 12.21 -24.29
C ARG A 109 -27.45 10.97 -23.94
N ILE A 110 -27.35 10.61 -22.66
CA ILE A 110 -26.66 9.38 -22.19
C ILE A 110 -27.34 8.12 -22.75
N ARG A 111 -28.68 8.06 -22.73
CA ARG A 111 -29.45 6.93 -23.28
C ARG A 111 -29.22 6.75 -24.77
N SER A 112 -29.11 7.84 -25.54
CA SER A 112 -28.79 7.78 -26.98
C SER A 112 -27.35 7.31 -27.27
N VAL A 113 -26.40 7.62 -26.38
CA VAL A 113 -25.01 7.19 -26.49
C VAL A 113 -24.89 5.70 -26.14
N PHE A 114 -25.54 5.27 -25.05
CA PHE A 114 -25.63 3.86 -24.68
C PHE A 114 -26.37 3.02 -25.74
N ALA A 115 -27.43 3.55 -26.35
CA ALA A 115 -28.15 2.85 -27.41
C ALA A 115 -27.26 2.61 -28.65
N ARG A 116 -26.45 3.60 -29.04
CA ARG A 116 -25.52 3.54 -30.19
C ARG A 116 -24.25 2.72 -29.92
N MET A 117 -23.99 2.34 -28.68
CA MET A 117 -22.79 1.60 -28.29
C MET A 117 -22.92 0.10 -28.62
N GLY A 118 -21.92 -0.45 -29.30
CA GLY A 118 -21.90 -1.86 -29.69
C GLY A 118 -21.85 -2.83 -28.50
N ARG A 119 -22.39 -4.04 -28.67
CA ARG A 119 -22.51 -5.07 -27.61
C ARG A 119 -21.18 -5.39 -26.91
N LYS A 120 -20.06 -5.42 -27.65
CA LYS A 120 -18.71 -5.65 -27.10
C LYS A 120 -18.24 -4.52 -26.17
N MET A 121 -18.50 -3.25 -26.52
CA MET A 121 -18.13 -2.11 -25.67
C MET A 121 -19.04 -2.01 -24.43
N LYS A 122 -20.33 -2.34 -24.56
CA LYS A 122 -21.24 -2.49 -23.41
C LYS A 122 -20.74 -3.53 -22.41
N LEU A 123 -20.30 -4.69 -22.91
CA LEU A 123 -19.74 -5.75 -22.06
C LEU A 123 -18.46 -5.29 -21.36
N ARG A 124 -17.53 -4.64 -22.08
CA ARG A 124 -16.29 -4.09 -21.49
C ARG A 124 -16.57 -3.06 -20.38
N LEU A 125 -17.51 -2.14 -20.62
CA LEU A 125 -17.89 -1.13 -19.60
C LEU A 125 -18.59 -1.76 -18.40
N LEU A 126 -19.41 -2.79 -18.63
CA LEU A 126 -20.05 -3.55 -17.54
C LEU A 126 -19.01 -4.28 -16.69
N ILE A 127 -18.01 -4.92 -17.31
CA ILE A 127 -16.90 -5.57 -16.59
C ILE A 127 -16.12 -4.53 -15.78
N LEU A 128 -15.77 -3.38 -16.37
CA LEU A 128 -15.08 -2.31 -15.66
C LEU A 128 -15.90 -1.77 -14.48
N LEU A 129 -17.22 -1.64 -14.65
CA LEU A 129 -18.12 -1.20 -13.59
C LEU A 129 -18.26 -2.24 -12.48
N LEU A 130 -18.36 -3.52 -12.81
CA LEU A 130 -18.37 -4.60 -11.81
C LEU A 130 -17.03 -4.69 -11.07
N PHE A 131 -15.92 -4.52 -11.77
CA PHE A 131 -14.59 -4.50 -11.16
C PHE A 131 -14.40 -3.30 -10.24
N SER A 132 -14.81 -2.09 -10.66
CA SER A 132 -14.74 -0.91 -9.81
C SER A 132 -15.66 -1.03 -8.60
N LEU A 133 -16.88 -1.56 -8.77
CA LEU A 133 -17.80 -1.84 -7.67
C LEU A 133 -17.20 -2.87 -6.70
N ALA A 134 -16.64 -3.96 -7.21
CA ALA A 134 -15.97 -4.97 -6.40
C ALA A 134 -14.78 -4.39 -5.62
N MET A 135 -13.96 -3.52 -6.23
CA MET A 135 -12.90 -2.81 -5.52
C MET A 135 -13.46 -1.90 -4.42
N VAL A 136 -14.51 -1.11 -4.71
CA VAL A 136 -15.14 -0.24 -3.72
C VAL A 136 -15.69 -1.07 -2.56
N ILE A 137 -16.39 -2.18 -2.82
CA ILE A 137 -16.89 -3.08 -1.79
C ILE A 137 -15.73 -3.66 -0.99
N PHE A 138 -14.69 -4.17 -1.66
CA PHE A 138 -13.51 -4.73 -0.99
C PHE A 138 -12.91 -3.72 0.00
N TYR A 139 -12.59 -2.51 -0.45
CA TYR A 139 -11.96 -1.46 0.37
C TYR A 139 -12.85 -0.83 1.45
N ASN A 140 -14.18 -0.89 1.31
CA ASN A 140 -15.13 -0.35 2.30
C ASN A 140 -15.68 -1.41 3.27
N THR A 141 -15.33 -2.68 3.11
CA THR A 141 -15.78 -3.79 3.96
C THR A 141 -14.62 -4.39 4.76
N PRO A 142 -14.88 -5.20 5.81
CA PRO A 142 -13.83 -5.89 6.55
C PRO A 142 -13.04 -6.92 5.73
N LEU A 143 -13.37 -7.13 4.45
CA LEU A 143 -12.64 -8.04 3.56
C LEU A 143 -11.16 -7.67 3.44
N VAL A 144 -10.83 -6.37 3.37
CA VAL A 144 -9.42 -5.93 3.33
C VAL A 144 -8.69 -6.31 4.60
N TYR A 145 -9.34 -6.19 5.76
CA TYR A 145 -8.73 -6.55 7.04
C TYR A 145 -8.35 -8.03 7.05
N HIS A 146 -9.30 -8.92 6.71
CA HIS A 146 -9.02 -10.35 6.68
C HIS A 146 -7.98 -10.73 5.62
N TRP A 147 -8.01 -10.08 4.45
CA TRP A 147 -7.00 -10.29 3.42
C TRP A 147 -5.60 -9.88 3.88
N ARG A 148 -5.44 -8.68 4.47
CA ARG A 148 -4.16 -8.21 5.02
C ARG A 148 -3.69 -9.06 6.19
N ARG A 149 -4.61 -9.52 7.04
CA ARG A 149 -4.34 -10.39 8.17
C ARG A 149 -3.76 -11.74 7.74
N HIS A 150 -4.43 -12.44 6.83
CA HIS A 150 -4.05 -13.80 6.43
C HIS A 150 -3.01 -13.85 5.30
N PHE A 151 -3.22 -13.09 4.22
CA PHE A 151 -2.33 -13.10 3.06
C PHE A 151 -1.26 -12.01 3.12
N GLY A 152 -1.55 -10.87 3.76
CA GLY A 152 -0.59 -9.77 3.96
C GLY A 152 0.36 -9.97 5.15
N GLY A 153 0.31 -11.10 5.84
CA GLY A 153 1.21 -11.40 6.96
C GLY A 153 0.93 -10.64 8.25
N GLY A 154 -0.23 -9.98 8.39
CA GLY A 154 -0.57 -9.23 9.61
C GLY A 154 -0.58 -10.08 10.89
N GLN A 155 -0.96 -11.38 10.80
CA GLN A 155 -0.94 -12.31 11.96
C GLN A 155 0.45 -12.58 12.54
N LYS A 156 1.52 -12.23 11.83
CA LYS A 156 2.89 -12.41 12.30
C LYS A 156 3.32 -11.34 13.30
N TYR A 157 2.58 -10.24 13.41
CA TYR A 157 2.94 -9.10 14.25
C TYR A 157 1.86 -8.86 15.30
N VAL A 158 2.29 -8.77 16.55
CA VAL A 158 1.43 -8.42 17.69
C VAL A 158 1.94 -7.12 18.28
N ILE A 159 1.06 -6.14 18.43
CA ILE A 159 1.34 -4.90 19.16
C ILE A 159 0.89 -5.11 20.59
N ILE A 160 1.78 -4.89 21.56
CA ILE A 160 1.43 -4.83 22.97
C ILE A 160 1.41 -3.36 23.38
N LEU A 161 0.27 -2.94 23.92
CA LEU A 161 0.09 -1.63 24.53
C LEU A 161 -0.07 -1.81 26.03
N ALA A 162 0.89 -1.30 26.79
CA ALA A 162 0.71 -1.09 28.22
C ALA A 162 -0.25 0.09 28.42
N ALA A 163 -1.46 -0.21 28.88
CA ALA A 163 -2.44 0.77 29.31
C ALA A 163 -2.71 0.57 30.80
N ASN A 164 -3.12 1.63 31.49
CA ASN A 164 -3.50 1.52 32.88
C ASN A 164 -5.00 1.80 32.97
N VAL A 165 -5.81 0.74 32.83
CA VAL A 165 -7.26 0.86 32.72
C VAL A 165 -7.90 1.26 34.07
N GLY A 166 -7.18 1.07 35.19
CA GLY A 166 -7.69 1.24 36.55
C GLY A 166 -7.19 2.48 37.31
N GLY A 167 -6.12 3.14 36.88
CA GLY A 167 -5.32 4.02 37.74
C GLY A 167 -4.31 3.24 38.59
N GLY A 168 -3.25 3.90 39.04
CA GLY A 168 -2.17 3.27 39.80
C GLY A 168 -2.58 2.88 41.23
N VAL A 169 -1.71 2.13 41.90
CA VAL A 169 -1.90 1.74 43.31
C VAL A 169 -1.81 2.95 44.25
N MET A 170 -1.01 3.96 43.88
CA MET A 170 -0.70 5.12 44.73
C MET A 170 -1.45 6.40 44.33
N GLU A 171 -1.87 6.55 43.06
CA GLU A 171 -2.54 7.75 42.56
C GLU A 171 -3.76 7.45 41.69
N TRP A 172 -4.85 8.19 41.93
CA TRP A 172 -6.04 8.15 41.10
C TRP A 172 -5.76 8.78 39.75
N LYS A 173 -6.14 8.08 38.68
CA LYS A 173 -5.88 8.50 37.32
C LYS A 173 -6.53 9.85 36.99
N GLY A 174 -5.70 10.82 36.63
CA GLY A 174 -6.14 12.18 36.30
C GLY A 174 -6.90 12.25 34.96
N ALA A 175 -7.70 13.31 34.77
CA ALA A 175 -8.44 13.51 33.51
C ALA A 175 -7.52 13.58 32.27
N ARG A 176 -6.29 14.09 32.43
CA ARG A 176 -5.28 14.14 31.37
C ARG A 176 -4.76 12.75 31.01
N GLU A 177 -4.43 11.91 31.99
CA GLU A 177 -4.01 10.53 31.77
C GLU A 177 -5.10 9.69 31.09
N TRP A 178 -6.37 9.86 31.50
CA TRP A 178 -7.51 9.25 30.81
C TRP A 178 -7.58 9.65 29.34
N ALA A 179 -7.32 10.92 29.03
CA ALA A 179 -7.32 11.40 27.66
C ALA A 179 -6.14 10.86 26.85
N ILE A 180 -4.93 10.80 27.42
CA ILE A 180 -3.73 10.22 26.80
C ILE A 180 -3.99 8.75 26.48
N GLU A 181 -4.47 7.97 27.44
CA GLU A 181 -4.75 6.55 27.21
C GLU A 181 -5.76 6.35 26.10
N ARG A 182 -6.89 7.07 26.16
CA ARG A 182 -7.94 6.96 25.15
C ARG A 182 -7.41 7.25 23.76
N ASP A 183 -6.60 8.30 23.61
CA ASP A 183 -6.05 8.71 22.32
C ASP A 183 -4.98 7.73 21.82
N SER A 184 -4.10 7.26 22.70
CA SER A 184 -3.07 6.25 22.42
C SER A 184 -3.68 4.91 22.01
N VAL A 185 -4.65 4.40 22.77
CA VAL A 185 -5.40 3.18 22.46
C VAL A 185 -6.13 3.32 21.12
N ARG A 186 -6.82 4.43 20.90
CA ARG A 186 -7.55 4.67 19.63
C ARG A 186 -6.60 4.71 18.44
N ASN A 187 -5.43 5.34 18.58
CA ASN A 187 -4.41 5.42 17.54
C ASN A 187 -3.88 4.03 17.18
N LYS A 188 -3.40 3.27 18.17
CA LYS A 188 -2.84 1.93 17.96
C LYS A 188 -3.88 0.94 17.45
N LYS A 189 -5.11 1.01 17.96
CA LYS A 189 -6.25 0.21 17.45
C LYS A 189 -6.56 0.53 15.99
N LYS A 190 -6.52 1.80 15.59
CA LYS A 190 -6.71 2.20 14.19
C LYS A 190 -5.60 1.65 13.29
N TYR A 191 -4.35 1.67 13.75
CA TYR A 191 -3.21 1.13 13.01
C TYR A 191 -3.30 -0.40 12.87
N ALA A 192 -3.52 -1.12 13.97
CA ALA A 192 -3.67 -2.57 13.98
C ALA A 192 -4.82 -3.05 13.08
N ASN A 193 -6.00 -2.42 13.20
CA ASN A 193 -7.17 -2.74 12.36
C ASN A 193 -6.95 -2.42 10.88
N ARG A 194 -6.08 -1.47 10.54
CA ARG A 194 -5.80 -1.15 9.14
C ARG A 194 -4.96 -2.23 8.48
N TRP A 195 -4.02 -2.83 9.21
CA TRP A 195 -3.03 -3.76 8.65
C TRP A 195 -3.23 -5.21 9.04
N GLY A 196 -4.22 -5.51 9.87
CA GLY A 196 -4.54 -6.89 10.25
C GLY A 196 -3.68 -7.42 11.39
N TYR A 197 -2.97 -6.55 12.11
CA TYR A 197 -2.20 -6.91 13.30
C TYR A 197 -3.12 -7.23 14.48
N ASP A 198 -2.60 -8.02 15.42
CA ASP A 198 -3.21 -8.20 16.72
C ASP A 198 -2.76 -7.08 17.67
N LEU A 199 -3.67 -6.54 18.47
CA LEU A 199 -3.38 -5.54 19.49
C LEU A 199 -3.78 -6.10 20.85
N GLU A 200 -2.80 -6.34 21.70
CA GLU A 200 -2.99 -6.69 23.10
C GLU A 200 -2.92 -5.44 23.95
N ILE A 201 -4.05 -5.06 24.54
CA ILE A 201 -4.10 -3.99 25.54
C ILE A 201 -3.97 -4.67 26.88
N VAL A 202 -2.89 -4.34 27.57
CA VAL A 202 -2.51 -4.93 28.83
C VAL A 202 -2.77 -3.91 29.93
N ASP A 203 -3.39 -4.35 31.02
CA ASP A 203 -3.56 -3.55 32.23
C ASP A 203 -2.37 -3.73 33.17
N MET A 204 -1.66 -2.64 33.46
CA MET A 204 -0.48 -2.61 34.33
C MET A 204 -0.84 -2.39 35.82
N SER A 205 -2.11 -2.10 36.15
CA SER A 205 -2.48 -1.63 37.51
C SER A 205 -2.70 -2.71 38.57
N THR A 206 -2.88 -3.98 38.18
CA THR A 206 -3.68 -4.91 39.01
C THR A 206 -2.95 -6.11 39.62
N LYS A 207 -1.61 -6.15 39.63
CA LYS A 207 -0.90 -7.30 40.21
C LYS A 207 -0.14 -6.92 41.48
N LYS A 208 -0.59 -7.44 42.62
CA LYS A 208 0.12 -7.36 43.92
C LYS A 208 1.60 -7.74 43.84
N ARG A 209 1.98 -8.59 42.88
CA ARG A 209 3.37 -9.00 42.60
C ARG A 209 4.28 -7.84 42.18
N TYR A 210 3.71 -6.76 41.65
CA TYR A 210 4.39 -5.59 41.09
C TYR A 210 4.06 -4.29 41.84
N ALA A 211 3.43 -4.40 43.01
CA ALA A 211 2.97 -3.23 43.78
C ALA A 211 4.10 -2.33 44.32
N HIS A 212 5.37 -2.72 44.15
CA HIS A 212 6.52 -1.87 44.46
C HIS A 212 6.88 -1.03 43.24
N GLU A 213 7.09 0.28 43.44
CA GLU A 213 7.30 1.29 42.38
C GLU A 213 8.45 0.95 41.41
N TRP A 214 9.46 0.19 41.85
CA TRP A 214 10.58 -0.22 41.00
C TRP A 214 10.31 -1.45 40.13
N ARG A 215 9.16 -2.14 40.30
CA ARG A 215 8.82 -3.38 39.59
C ARG A 215 7.85 -3.19 38.42
N GLU A 216 7.16 -2.06 38.33
CA GLU A 216 6.11 -1.83 37.32
C GLU A 216 6.61 -1.98 35.89
N SER A 217 7.77 -1.40 35.57
CA SER A 217 8.32 -1.42 34.21
C SER A 217 8.78 -2.82 33.77
N TRP A 218 9.09 -3.68 34.73
CA TRP A 218 9.49 -5.06 34.49
C TRP A 218 8.34 -6.00 34.09
N GLU A 219 7.09 -5.58 34.26
CA GLU A 219 5.92 -6.35 33.79
C GLU A 219 5.96 -6.59 32.27
N LYS A 220 6.69 -5.74 31.53
CA LYS A 220 7.03 -5.90 30.10
C LYS A 220 7.37 -7.35 29.75
N VAL A 221 8.22 -7.98 30.57
CA VAL A 221 8.70 -9.35 30.35
C VAL A 221 7.58 -10.36 30.39
N ASP A 222 6.74 -10.31 31.43
CA ASP A 222 5.63 -11.23 31.63
C ASP A 222 4.58 -11.10 30.51
N PHE A 223 4.33 -9.87 30.05
CA PHE A 223 3.37 -9.60 29.00
C PHE A 223 3.85 -10.01 27.62
N ILE A 224 5.13 -9.83 27.31
CA ILE A 224 5.73 -10.37 26.08
C ILE A 224 5.61 -11.90 26.07
N ARG A 225 5.96 -12.56 27.18
CA ARG A 225 5.83 -14.02 27.31
C ARG A 225 4.37 -14.47 27.15
N SER A 226 3.43 -13.75 27.76
CA SER A 226 1.99 -14.03 27.66
C SER A 226 1.47 -13.83 26.23
N ALA A 227 1.94 -12.81 25.51
CA ALA A 227 1.56 -12.56 24.13
C ALA A 227 2.02 -13.69 23.20
N PHE A 228 3.25 -14.21 23.35
CA PHE A 228 3.71 -15.34 22.54
C PHE A 228 2.88 -16.62 22.76
N ARG A 229 2.37 -16.84 23.98
CA ARG A 229 1.45 -17.94 24.31
C ARG A 229 0.06 -17.72 23.71
N LYS A 230 -0.49 -16.51 23.83
CA LYS A 230 -1.84 -16.16 23.34
C LYS A 230 -1.92 -16.16 21.82
N TYR A 231 -0.87 -15.70 21.14
CA TYR A 231 -0.84 -15.54 19.69
C TYR A 231 0.21 -16.47 19.07
N PRO A 232 -0.03 -17.77 18.90
CA PRO A 232 0.99 -18.74 18.49
C PRO A 232 1.58 -18.49 17.09
N LYS A 233 0.89 -17.73 16.23
CA LYS A 233 1.33 -17.39 14.87
C LYS A 233 2.23 -16.15 14.81
N ALA A 234 2.36 -15.41 15.91
CA ALA A 234 3.12 -14.17 15.95
C ALA A 234 4.63 -14.46 15.91
N GLU A 235 5.32 -13.96 14.90
CA GLU A 235 6.77 -14.02 14.77
C GLU A 235 7.43 -12.90 15.57
N TRP A 236 6.82 -11.71 15.57
CA TRP A 236 7.34 -10.52 16.24
C TRP A 236 6.28 -9.92 17.16
N VAL A 237 6.73 -9.52 18.33
CA VAL A 237 5.99 -8.68 19.27
C VAL A 237 6.60 -7.29 19.23
N TRP A 238 5.76 -6.28 19.07
CA TRP A 238 6.12 -4.87 19.17
C TRP A 238 5.56 -4.31 20.47
N TRP A 239 6.44 -3.97 21.40
CA TRP A 239 6.05 -3.25 22.60
C TRP A 239 5.95 -1.76 22.31
N LEU A 240 4.87 -1.14 22.77
CA LEU A 240 4.66 0.30 22.71
C LEU A 240 4.16 0.85 24.03
N ASP A 241 4.84 1.86 24.56
CA ASP A 241 4.42 2.59 25.74
C ASP A 241 3.16 3.43 25.49
N LEU A 242 2.45 3.77 26.56
CA LEU A 242 1.24 4.57 26.52
C LEU A 242 1.47 5.95 25.90
N ASN A 243 2.60 6.58 26.25
CA ASN A 243 3.01 7.92 25.82
C ASN A 243 3.64 7.93 24.40
N THR A 244 3.36 6.91 23.57
CA THR A 244 3.74 6.86 22.16
C THR A 244 2.54 7.10 21.24
N TYR A 245 2.78 7.71 20.07
CA TYR A 245 1.76 7.95 19.06
C TYR A 245 2.26 7.58 17.66
N VAL A 246 1.51 6.72 16.96
CA VAL A 246 1.81 6.34 15.58
C VAL A 246 1.37 7.47 14.65
N MET A 247 2.34 8.16 14.07
CA MET A 247 2.13 9.31 13.18
C MET A 247 1.72 8.83 11.78
N GLU A 248 2.34 7.76 11.31
CA GLU A 248 2.16 7.24 9.95
C GLU A 248 1.34 5.96 9.91
N LEU A 249 0.03 6.10 9.68
CA LEU A 249 -0.88 4.95 9.57
C LEU A 249 -1.00 4.42 8.14
N SER A 250 -0.29 5.00 7.17
CA SER A 250 -0.53 4.80 5.74
C SER A 250 0.20 3.59 5.14
N TYR A 251 1.21 3.05 5.84
CA TYR A 251 1.99 1.90 5.40
C TYR A 251 2.23 0.89 6.55
N PRO A 252 2.49 -0.40 6.22
CA PRO A 252 2.69 -1.46 7.21
C PRO A 252 4.15 -1.50 7.72
N LEU A 253 4.37 -2.18 8.87
CA LEU A 253 5.69 -2.37 9.48
C LEU A 253 6.63 -3.17 8.57
N GLN A 254 6.07 -4.08 7.78
CA GLN A 254 6.82 -4.89 6.82
C GLN A 254 7.54 -4.00 5.81
N ASN A 255 6.84 -3.02 5.25
CA ASN A 255 7.43 -2.08 4.30
C ASN A 255 8.34 -1.06 4.99
N HIS A 256 8.05 -0.73 6.25
CA HIS A 256 8.84 0.22 7.02
C HIS A 256 10.20 -0.36 7.42
N ILE A 257 10.23 -1.58 7.96
CA ILE A 257 11.39 -2.18 8.62
C ILE A 257 11.70 -3.58 8.06
N PHE A 258 10.74 -4.51 8.12
CA PHE A 258 11.05 -5.94 8.07
C PHE A 258 11.42 -6.50 6.69
N ASN A 259 10.98 -5.88 5.59
CA ASN A 259 11.31 -6.35 4.24
C ASN A 259 12.79 -6.13 3.90
N ASP A 260 13.39 -5.06 4.44
CA ASP A 260 14.77 -4.64 4.16
C ASP A 260 15.56 -4.42 5.46
N LEU A 261 15.55 -5.42 6.36
CA LEU A 261 16.19 -5.30 7.69
C LEU A 261 17.66 -4.87 7.63
N ASN A 262 18.44 -5.45 6.71
CA ASN A 262 19.87 -5.16 6.57
C ASN A 262 20.18 -3.68 6.27
N LYS A 263 19.22 -2.96 5.68
CA LYS A 263 19.41 -1.55 5.31
C LYS A 263 19.09 -0.61 6.46
N HIS A 264 18.10 -0.97 7.28
CA HIS A 264 17.54 -0.08 8.29
C HIS A 264 18.14 -0.29 9.68
N VAL A 265 18.72 -1.47 9.91
CA VAL A 265 19.22 -1.89 11.20
C VAL A 265 20.74 -1.90 11.17
N TYR A 266 21.35 -1.38 12.23
CA TYR A 266 22.78 -1.53 12.50
C TYR A 266 23.00 -2.41 13.73
N ARG A 267 24.11 -3.14 13.75
CA ARG A 267 24.46 -4.06 14.86
C ARG A 267 25.67 -3.58 15.66
N ASP A 268 26.54 -2.83 15.00
CA ASP A 268 27.68 -2.23 15.65
C ASP A 268 27.22 -1.01 16.43
N ILE A 269 27.20 -1.11 17.76
CA ILE A 269 26.81 0.00 18.64
C ILE A 269 27.70 1.22 18.45
N ASN A 270 28.93 1.08 17.91
CA ASN A 270 29.84 2.19 17.66
C ASN A 270 29.32 3.20 16.62
N GLU A 271 28.28 2.86 15.84
CA GLU A 271 27.61 3.82 14.96
C GLU A 271 26.94 4.96 15.76
N PHE A 272 26.33 4.61 16.90
CA PHE A 272 25.76 5.58 17.84
C PHE A 272 25.83 5.00 19.25
N ASN A 273 26.75 5.53 20.07
CA ASN A 273 27.09 4.99 21.38
C ASN A 273 27.09 6.11 22.45
N PRO A 274 25.92 6.59 22.87
CA PRO A 274 25.81 7.68 23.86
C PRO A 274 26.45 7.30 25.21
N LEU A 275 26.46 6.01 25.54
CA LEU A 275 26.97 5.48 26.81
C LEU A 275 28.46 5.12 26.80
N ASN A 276 29.16 5.32 25.67
CA ASN A 276 30.56 4.93 25.50
C ASN A 276 30.84 3.46 25.91
N ILE A 277 29.91 2.56 25.60
CA ILE A 277 30.06 1.13 25.84
C ILE A 277 31.25 0.59 25.05
N THR A 278 32.13 -0.16 25.71
CA THR A 278 33.27 -0.79 25.05
C THR A 278 32.81 -1.88 24.07
N HIS A 279 33.20 -1.75 22.80
CA HIS A 279 32.74 -2.64 21.74
C HIS A 279 33.77 -2.77 20.59
N PRO A 280 34.01 -3.98 20.05
CA PRO A 280 33.48 -5.29 20.49
C PRO A 280 34.25 -5.88 21.68
N PHE A 281 33.83 -7.04 22.18
CA PHE A 281 34.59 -7.77 23.20
C PHE A 281 35.93 -8.26 22.67
N THR A 282 36.97 -8.11 23.48
CA THR A 282 38.35 -8.46 23.15
C THR A 282 38.85 -9.70 23.88
N ASP A 283 38.01 -10.28 24.74
CA ASP A 283 38.33 -11.44 25.56
C ASP A 283 38.73 -12.68 24.73
N PRO A 284 39.88 -13.31 25.01
CA PRO A 284 40.44 -14.38 24.15
C PRO A 284 39.65 -15.69 24.23
N TYR A 285 38.85 -15.89 25.28
CA TYR A 285 38.04 -17.09 25.48
C TYR A 285 36.69 -17.06 24.71
N LEU A 286 36.37 -15.94 24.06
CA LEU A 286 35.15 -15.79 23.26
C LEU A 286 35.34 -16.33 21.84
N ASP A 287 34.28 -16.91 21.28
CA ASP A 287 34.23 -17.32 19.89
C ASP A 287 34.31 -16.11 18.93
N GLU A 288 34.65 -16.37 17.67
CA GLU A 288 34.86 -15.32 16.66
C GLU A 288 33.60 -14.49 16.41
N GLU A 289 32.42 -15.13 16.44
CA GLU A 289 31.13 -14.44 16.31
C GLU A 289 30.88 -13.50 17.50
N SER A 290 31.14 -13.96 18.72
CA SER A 290 31.03 -13.14 19.94
C SER A 290 32.07 -12.02 20.04
N ARG A 291 33.17 -12.07 19.28
CA ARG A 291 34.15 -10.98 19.16
C ARG A 291 33.88 -10.05 17.97
N SER A 292 33.02 -10.46 17.04
CA SER A 292 32.63 -9.64 15.89
C SER A 292 31.71 -8.50 16.32
N ALA A 293 31.95 -7.28 15.82
CA ALA A 293 31.08 -6.13 16.09
C ALA A 293 29.64 -6.35 15.59
N VAL A 294 29.45 -7.13 14.53
CA VAL A 294 28.15 -7.38 13.91
C VAL A 294 27.60 -8.80 14.17
N GLY A 295 28.26 -9.58 15.02
CA GLY A 295 27.94 -11.00 15.20
C GLY A 295 28.15 -11.79 13.91
N ASP A 296 27.15 -12.56 13.50
CA ASP A 296 27.12 -13.34 12.25
C ASP A 296 26.79 -12.52 10.99
N GLY A 297 26.43 -11.24 11.13
CA GLY A 297 26.08 -10.35 10.03
C GLY A 297 24.79 -10.71 9.29
N LYS A 298 23.98 -11.65 9.78
CA LYS A 298 22.74 -12.08 9.13
C LYS A 298 21.52 -11.39 9.75
N PRO A 299 20.51 -10.97 8.96
CA PRO A 299 19.29 -10.39 9.51
C PRO A 299 18.42 -11.43 10.24
N GLU A 300 18.51 -12.70 9.85
CA GLU A 300 17.69 -13.78 10.40
C GLU A 300 18.00 -14.07 11.88
N SER A 301 19.24 -13.79 12.30
CA SER A 301 19.72 -13.98 13.67
C SER A 301 19.30 -12.85 14.62
N ILE A 302 18.72 -11.76 14.10
CA ILE A 302 18.22 -10.66 14.92
C ILE A 302 16.97 -11.12 15.66
N ASN A 303 17.02 -11.08 16.98
CA ASN A 303 15.92 -11.46 17.85
C ASN A 303 15.39 -10.32 18.72
N LEU A 304 16.20 -9.27 18.95
CA LEU A 304 15.81 -8.06 19.65
C LEU A 304 16.16 -6.85 18.79
N MET A 305 15.20 -5.96 18.56
CA MET A 305 15.44 -4.66 17.93
C MET A 305 14.93 -3.56 18.82
N LEU A 306 15.81 -2.63 19.17
CA LEU A 306 15.48 -1.47 19.99
C LEU A 306 16.18 -0.23 19.42
N SER A 307 15.89 0.93 19.98
CA SER A 307 16.52 2.17 19.57
C SER A 307 17.34 2.77 20.71
N GLN A 308 18.27 3.66 20.36
CA GLN A 308 19.09 4.36 21.34
C GLN A 308 18.77 5.85 21.32
N ASP A 309 18.62 6.45 22.49
CA ASP A 309 18.33 7.87 22.69
C ASP A 309 19.54 8.63 23.27
N CYS A 310 19.32 9.78 23.92
CA CYS A 310 20.40 10.54 24.53
C CYS A 310 21.01 9.89 25.78
N SER A 311 20.27 9.00 26.43
CA SER A 311 20.62 8.35 27.69
C SER A 311 21.05 6.89 27.53
N GLY A 312 20.84 6.27 26.36
CA GLY A 312 21.17 4.86 26.18
C GLY A 312 20.07 4.12 25.43
N PHE A 313 19.71 2.93 25.92
CA PHE A 313 18.71 2.07 25.31
C PHE A 313 17.31 2.54 25.65
N ASN A 314 16.47 2.68 24.62
CA ASN A 314 15.08 3.06 24.82
C ASN A 314 14.13 1.87 24.66
N LEU A 315 13.35 1.60 25.71
CA LEU A 315 12.35 0.53 25.76
C LEU A 315 10.90 1.00 25.65
N GLY A 316 10.68 2.21 25.11
CA GLY A 316 9.35 2.73 24.82
C GLY A 316 8.77 2.24 23.49
N SER A 317 9.62 1.79 22.57
CA SER A 317 9.24 1.15 21.31
C SER A 317 10.32 0.16 20.90
N PHE A 318 10.06 -1.15 21.04
CA PHE A 318 11.03 -2.19 20.70
C PHE A 318 10.35 -3.48 20.25
N PHE A 319 11.09 -4.31 19.52
CA PHE A 319 10.61 -5.55 18.94
C PHE A 319 11.35 -6.75 19.50
N VAL A 320 10.59 -7.80 19.83
CA VAL A 320 11.12 -9.10 20.24
C VAL A 320 10.61 -10.18 19.29
N LYS A 321 11.53 -10.98 18.75
CA LYS A 321 11.22 -12.13 17.90
C LYS A 321 10.93 -13.35 18.76
N ARG A 322 9.92 -14.13 18.38
CA ARG A 322 9.66 -15.43 18.99
C ARG A 322 10.84 -16.38 18.74
N GLY A 323 11.30 -17.03 19.81
CA GLY A 323 12.21 -18.16 19.71
C GLY A 323 12.82 -18.52 21.06
N ASN A 324 13.56 -19.63 21.09
CA ASN A 324 14.23 -20.11 22.30
C ASN A 324 15.20 -19.07 22.90
N TRP A 325 15.77 -18.22 22.04
CA TRP A 325 16.62 -17.11 22.50
C TRP A 325 15.82 -16.10 23.32
N ALA A 326 14.64 -15.70 22.84
CA ALA A 326 13.79 -14.73 23.53
C ALA A 326 13.29 -15.29 24.87
N ASP A 327 12.88 -16.56 24.91
CA ASP A 327 12.45 -17.18 26.18
C ASP A 327 13.57 -17.14 27.24
N ARG A 328 14.80 -17.49 26.87
CA ARG A 328 15.97 -17.44 27.77
C ARG A 328 16.34 -16.01 28.17
N MET A 329 16.33 -15.08 27.22
CA MET A 329 16.63 -13.68 27.49
C MET A 329 15.59 -13.09 28.45
N LEU A 330 14.31 -13.35 28.25
CA LEU A 330 13.23 -12.93 29.14
C LEU A 330 13.35 -13.57 30.54
N ASP A 331 13.84 -14.80 30.65
CA ASP A 331 14.08 -15.43 31.95
C ASP A 331 15.23 -14.76 32.72
N VAL A 332 16.33 -14.42 32.05
CA VAL A 332 17.48 -13.73 32.66
C VAL A 332 17.15 -12.27 32.96
N TRP A 333 16.39 -11.60 32.09
CA TRP A 333 15.98 -10.23 32.32
C TRP A 333 15.12 -10.15 33.59
N TRP A 334 14.16 -11.07 33.75
CA TRP A 334 13.31 -11.15 34.93
C TRP A 334 13.97 -11.85 36.15
N ASP A 335 15.30 -11.89 36.24
CA ASP A 335 16.00 -12.46 37.39
C ASP A 335 15.86 -11.55 38.64
N PRO A 336 15.55 -12.10 39.83
CA PRO A 336 15.54 -11.34 41.09
C PRO A 336 16.82 -10.54 41.38
N VAL A 337 17.98 -11.00 40.91
CA VAL A 337 19.22 -10.23 41.02
C VAL A 337 19.07 -8.88 40.31
N ALA A 338 18.50 -8.88 39.11
CA ALA A 338 18.32 -7.67 38.31
C ALA A 338 17.23 -6.76 38.89
N TYR A 339 16.01 -7.26 39.11
CA TYR A 339 14.88 -6.40 39.50
C TYR A 339 14.78 -6.11 41.01
N GLU A 340 15.45 -6.88 41.88
CA GLU A 340 15.32 -6.77 43.35
C GLU A 340 16.63 -6.51 44.07
N GLN A 341 17.75 -7.14 43.73
CA GLN A 341 19.02 -6.86 44.42
C GLN A 341 19.67 -5.57 43.91
N LYS A 342 19.68 -5.40 42.59
CA LYS A 342 20.34 -4.28 41.92
C LYS A 342 19.42 -3.11 41.59
N HIS A 343 18.16 -3.12 42.05
CA HIS A 343 17.20 -2.05 41.76
C HIS A 343 17.66 -0.65 42.23
N MET A 344 18.56 -0.57 43.20
CA MET A 344 19.18 0.68 43.65
C MET A 344 20.36 1.14 42.76
N GLU A 345 20.92 0.24 41.94
CA GLU A 345 21.95 0.55 40.95
C GLU A 345 21.34 1.07 39.63
N TRP A 346 20.06 0.75 39.38
CA TRP A 346 19.36 1.12 38.15
C TRP A 346 18.59 2.43 38.30
N GLU A 347 19.05 3.49 37.62
CA GLU A 347 18.31 4.74 37.51
C GLU A 347 17.10 4.57 36.58
N HIS A 348 17.29 3.91 35.43
CA HIS A 348 16.25 3.62 34.44
C HIS A 348 15.73 2.18 34.50
N LYS A 349 15.80 1.55 35.68
CA LYS A 349 15.16 0.26 36.00
C LYS A 349 15.51 -0.86 34.99
N GLU A 350 14.55 -1.31 34.20
CA GLU A 350 14.68 -2.43 33.28
C GLU A 350 15.54 -2.10 32.06
N GLN A 351 15.67 -0.81 31.71
CA GLN A 351 16.53 -0.32 30.63
C GLN A 351 18.00 -0.55 30.99
N ASP A 352 18.45 -0.02 32.13
CA ASP A 352 19.83 -0.18 32.61
C ASP A 352 20.19 -1.66 32.80
N ALA A 353 19.25 -2.47 33.29
CA ALA A 353 19.49 -3.90 33.42
C ALA A 353 19.70 -4.59 32.06
N LEU A 354 18.98 -4.17 31.01
CA LEU A 354 19.19 -4.66 29.65
C LEU A 354 20.53 -4.19 29.08
N GLU A 355 20.95 -2.96 29.38
CA GLU A 355 22.28 -2.45 29.02
C GLU A 355 23.37 -3.24 29.72
N GLN A 356 23.22 -3.54 31.02
CA GLN A 356 24.15 -4.38 31.76
C GLN A 356 24.25 -5.78 31.16
N MET A 357 23.11 -6.36 30.77
CA MET A 357 23.09 -7.64 30.07
C MET A 357 23.78 -7.55 28.70
N TYR A 358 23.54 -6.50 27.92
CA TYR A 358 24.19 -6.29 26.63
C TYR A 358 25.71 -6.16 26.77
N THR A 359 26.19 -5.43 27.78
CA THR A 359 27.61 -5.19 28.04
C THR A 359 28.34 -6.40 28.63
N THR A 360 27.63 -7.32 29.28
CA THR A 360 28.26 -8.48 29.96
C THR A 360 28.04 -9.81 29.23
N GLN A 361 26.98 -9.93 28.41
CA GLN A 361 26.56 -11.19 27.82
C GLN A 361 26.71 -11.19 26.28
N PRO A 362 27.76 -11.84 25.72
CA PRO A 362 27.98 -11.91 24.28
C PRO A 362 26.83 -12.55 23.50
N TRP A 363 26.15 -13.53 24.11
CA TRP A 363 25.02 -14.21 23.49
C TRP A 363 23.76 -13.33 23.40
N ILE A 364 23.64 -12.26 24.19
CA ILE A 364 22.57 -11.27 24.03
C ILE A 364 22.96 -10.31 22.91
N ARG A 365 24.16 -9.73 23.00
CA ARG A 365 24.71 -8.77 22.04
C ARG A 365 24.58 -9.24 20.59
N LYS A 366 25.03 -10.45 20.29
CA LYS A 366 25.03 -11.00 18.92
C LYS A 366 23.65 -11.28 18.33
N HIS A 367 22.58 -11.12 19.11
CA HIS A 367 21.18 -11.25 18.67
C HIS A 367 20.38 -9.95 18.83
N THR A 368 21.01 -8.90 19.37
CA THR A 368 20.47 -7.55 19.43
C THR A 368 20.89 -6.75 18.20
N ALA A 369 20.01 -5.86 17.77
CA ALA A 369 20.27 -4.92 16.71
C ALA A 369 19.53 -3.60 16.98
N PHE A 370 20.02 -2.53 16.40
CA PHE A 370 19.56 -1.18 16.68
C PHE A 370 18.90 -0.55 15.47
N LEU A 371 17.79 0.12 15.72
CA LEU A 371 17.12 0.97 14.75
C LEU A 371 17.44 2.43 15.07
N PRO A 372 17.61 3.30 14.05
CA PRO A 372 17.67 4.73 14.27
C PRO A 372 16.46 5.21 15.08
N GLN A 373 16.68 6.01 16.13
CA GLN A 373 15.64 6.46 17.07
C GLN A 373 14.41 6.99 16.35
N ARG A 374 14.61 7.90 15.39
CA ARG A 374 13.52 8.53 14.61
C ARG A 374 12.68 7.57 13.79
N MET A 375 13.19 6.37 13.49
CA MET A 375 12.49 5.40 12.68
C MET A 375 11.32 4.75 13.42
N ILE A 376 11.43 4.52 14.73
CA ILE A 376 10.40 3.80 15.51
C ILE A 376 10.04 4.46 16.84
N ASN A 377 10.76 5.52 17.22
CA ASN A 377 10.78 6.04 18.58
C ASN A 377 11.24 7.51 18.64
N SER A 378 10.87 8.34 17.66
CA SER A 378 11.29 9.74 17.61
C SER A 378 10.85 10.53 18.85
N PHE A 379 11.65 11.48 19.29
CA PHE A 379 11.36 12.29 20.48
C PHE A 379 10.77 13.67 20.12
N PRO A 380 9.89 14.22 20.97
CA PRO A 380 9.49 15.61 20.83
C PRO A 380 10.69 16.53 21.11
N PRO A 381 10.75 17.74 20.52
CA PRO A 381 11.89 18.66 20.68
C PRO A 381 12.26 19.06 22.12
N GLY A 382 11.38 18.79 23.10
CA GLY A 382 11.62 19.04 24.52
C GLY A 382 12.15 17.83 25.31
N ALA A 383 12.20 16.63 24.72
CA ALA A 383 12.81 15.46 25.34
C ALA A 383 14.27 15.38 24.89
N CYS A 384 15.23 15.10 25.80
CA CYS A 384 16.67 15.11 25.47
C CYS A 384 17.18 16.45 24.91
N SER A 385 16.60 17.58 25.35
CA SER A 385 16.87 18.90 24.76
C SER A 385 18.03 19.66 25.39
N GLU A 386 18.85 19.03 26.26
CA GLU A 386 19.96 19.70 26.96
C GLU A 386 20.95 20.34 25.97
N ASN A 387 21.20 19.66 24.85
CA ASN A 387 22.07 20.13 23.76
C ASN A 387 21.29 20.75 22.58
N GLY A 388 19.99 21.05 22.77
CA GLY A 388 19.09 21.55 21.74
C GLY A 388 18.51 20.46 20.82
N ASN A 389 18.01 20.87 19.66
CA ASN A 389 17.30 19.97 18.73
C ASN A 389 18.28 19.16 17.86
N ASP A 390 18.56 17.92 18.27
CA ASP A 390 19.29 16.92 17.49
C ASP A 390 18.41 16.21 16.43
N THR A 391 18.86 16.25 15.18
CA THR A 391 18.19 15.65 14.02
C THR A 391 18.22 14.11 14.00
N ARG A 392 18.97 13.47 14.91
CA ARG A 392 19.04 11.99 15.02
C ARG A 392 17.95 11.40 15.89
N ILE A 393 17.49 12.14 16.90
CA ILE A 393 16.54 11.66 17.91
C ILE A 393 15.19 12.36 17.82
N HIS A 394 15.16 13.65 17.46
CA HIS A 394 13.92 14.42 17.48
C HIS A 394 13.06 14.24 16.23
N TYR A 395 11.75 14.32 16.42
CA TYR A 395 10.75 14.21 15.37
C TYR A 395 10.94 15.27 14.28
N ASP A 396 11.08 14.82 13.03
CA ASP A 396 11.02 15.69 11.84
C ASP A 396 9.71 15.49 11.08
N GLN A 397 8.99 16.59 10.88
CA GLN A 397 7.76 16.63 10.10
C GLN A 397 8.00 16.36 8.60
N LYS A 398 9.16 16.75 8.05
CA LYS A 398 9.45 16.59 6.62
C LYS A 398 9.71 15.15 6.24
N ASP A 399 10.46 14.45 7.09
CA ASP A 399 10.82 13.04 6.88
C ASP A 399 9.68 12.09 7.27
N ARG A 400 8.65 12.62 7.96
CA ARG A 400 7.45 11.88 8.39
C ARG A 400 7.81 10.69 9.27
N ASP A 401 8.48 10.98 10.38
CA ASP A 401 8.87 9.98 11.37
C ASP A 401 7.65 9.16 11.82
N PHE A 402 7.84 7.85 11.95
CA PHE A 402 6.74 6.89 11.98
C PHE A 402 5.97 6.89 13.32
N VAL A 403 6.70 6.99 14.43
CA VAL A 403 6.19 7.01 15.80
C VAL A 403 6.92 8.09 16.58
N VAL A 404 6.17 8.87 17.34
CA VAL A 404 6.69 9.79 18.34
C VAL A 404 6.48 9.22 19.73
N ASN A 405 7.50 9.32 20.59
CA ASN A 405 7.50 8.90 21.97
C ASN A 405 7.73 10.12 22.86
N MET A 406 6.71 10.48 23.64
CA MET A 406 6.78 11.56 24.62
C MET A 406 7.42 11.05 25.92
N ALA A 407 8.56 10.37 25.79
CA ALA A 407 9.29 9.82 26.93
C ALA A 407 9.70 10.95 27.88
N GLY A 408 9.46 10.76 29.17
CA GLY A 408 9.80 11.72 30.20
C GLY A 408 9.06 13.05 30.15
N CYS A 409 7.87 13.08 29.53
CA CYS A 409 7.03 14.27 29.57
C CYS A 409 6.46 14.57 30.96
N GLU A 410 6.51 13.59 31.87
CA GLU A 410 6.05 13.70 33.26
C GLU A 410 6.99 14.59 34.10
N TRP A 411 8.26 14.74 33.68
CA TRP A 411 9.25 15.57 34.34
C TRP A 411 9.29 16.97 33.74
N GLY A 412 8.36 17.82 34.16
CA GLY A 412 8.36 19.26 33.83
C GLY A 412 7.85 19.64 32.45
N ARG A 413 7.25 18.70 31.70
CA ARG A 413 6.55 18.96 30.42
C ARG A 413 5.07 18.59 30.51
N ASP A 414 4.32 18.79 29.44
CA ASP A 414 2.89 18.45 29.39
C ASP A 414 2.63 17.31 28.40
N CYS A 415 2.59 16.07 28.91
CA CYS A 415 2.32 14.87 28.13
C CYS A 415 1.05 14.97 27.29
N TRP A 416 -0.03 15.51 27.88
CA TRP A 416 -1.32 15.60 27.19
C TRP A 416 -1.29 16.64 26.07
N GLY A 417 -0.72 17.82 26.34
CA GLY A 417 -0.57 18.88 25.35
C GLY A 417 0.30 18.44 24.16
N GLU A 418 1.41 17.76 24.43
CA GLU A 418 2.27 17.19 23.38
C GLU A 418 1.53 16.12 22.56
N MET A 419 0.89 15.16 23.22
CA MET A 419 0.11 14.11 22.56
C MET A 419 -1.01 14.70 21.70
N TYR A 420 -1.71 15.72 22.22
CA TYR A 420 -2.74 16.44 21.50
C TYR A 420 -2.19 17.11 20.23
N ASN A 421 -1.04 17.79 20.34
CA ASN A 421 -0.39 18.45 19.21
C ASN A 421 0.01 17.43 18.12
N TYR A 422 0.66 16.33 18.50
CA TYR A 422 1.03 15.27 17.54
C TYR A 422 -0.18 14.57 16.94
N ARG A 423 -1.27 14.43 17.70
CA ARG A 423 -2.54 13.91 17.17
C ARG A 423 -3.13 14.81 16.09
N GLU A 424 -3.14 16.13 16.31
CA GLU A 424 -3.59 17.09 15.30
C GLU A 424 -2.66 17.13 14.09
N LEU A 425 -1.34 17.08 14.33
CA LEU A 425 -0.34 17.05 13.28
C LEU A 425 -0.47 15.78 12.41
N SER A 426 -0.63 14.61 13.04
CA SER A 426 -0.85 13.34 12.33
C SER A 426 -2.12 13.38 11.49
N TYR A 427 -3.21 13.97 12.01
CA TYR A 427 -4.42 14.19 11.21
C TYR A 427 -4.12 15.08 10.01
N TYR A 428 -3.48 16.24 10.22
CA TYR A 428 -3.13 17.20 9.18
C TYR A 428 -2.27 16.60 8.06
N LEU A 429 -1.25 15.81 8.41
CA LEU A 429 -0.34 15.17 7.45
C LEU A 429 -1.04 14.05 6.64
N ASN A 430 -1.93 13.30 7.29
CA ASN A 430 -2.61 12.14 6.70
C ASN A 430 -4.00 12.42 6.12
N ARG A 431 -4.35 13.69 5.86
CA ARG A 431 -5.62 14.06 5.25
C ARG A 431 -5.79 13.42 3.87
N ASN A 432 -6.97 12.85 3.64
CA ASN A 432 -7.34 12.29 2.35
C ASN A 432 -7.41 13.39 1.28
N PRO A 433 -7.22 13.09 -0.02
CA PRO A 433 -7.34 14.10 -1.08
C PRO A 433 -8.67 14.86 -1.06
N TRP A 434 -9.76 14.19 -0.68
CA TRP A 434 -11.07 14.81 -0.51
C TRP A 434 -11.13 15.77 0.69
N GLU A 435 -10.49 15.42 1.81
CA GLU A 435 -10.39 16.28 2.99
C GLU A 435 -9.53 17.51 2.69
N ARG A 436 -8.37 17.33 2.02
CA ARG A 436 -7.55 18.43 1.52
C ARG A 436 -8.33 19.37 0.61
N PHE A 437 -9.15 18.81 -0.30
CA PHE A 437 -10.02 19.62 -1.15
C PHE A 437 -11.04 20.44 -0.35
N LYS A 438 -11.71 19.84 0.64
CA LYS A 438 -12.67 20.57 1.50
C LYS A 438 -11.98 21.66 2.33
N GLU A 439 -10.88 21.33 2.98
CA GLU A 439 -10.24 22.22 3.95
C GLU A 439 -9.39 23.29 3.25
N ASP A 440 -8.53 22.92 2.29
CA ASP A 440 -7.56 23.85 1.70
C ASP A 440 -8.20 24.71 0.60
N LEU A 441 -9.29 24.25 -0.04
CA LEU A 441 -9.96 24.98 -1.12
C LEU A 441 -11.32 25.52 -0.69
N ILE A 442 -12.25 24.68 -0.24
CA ILE A 442 -13.62 25.13 0.08
C ILE A 442 -13.63 26.01 1.34
N ALA A 443 -12.99 25.60 2.42
CA ALA A 443 -13.00 26.37 3.67
C ALA A 443 -12.30 27.72 3.52
N VAL A 444 -11.19 27.77 2.78
CA VAL A 444 -10.47 29.02 2.49
C VAL A 444 -11.31 29.94 1.61
N LEU A 445 -11.96 29.41 0.58
CA LEU A 445 -12.82 30.19 -0.31
C LEU A 445 -14.07 30.71 0.43
N TRP A 446 -14.64 29.89 1.33
CA TRP A 446 -15.73 30.30 2.23
C TRP A 446 -15.30 31.41 3.19
N PHE A 447 -14.12 31.28 3.81
CA PHE A 447 -13.56 32.30 4.69
C PHE A 447 -13.34 33.63 3.94
N LYS A 448 -12.83 33.58 2.71
CA LYS A 448 -12.66 34.78 1.87
C LYS A 448 -14.00 35.43 1.49
N LEU A 449 -15.07 34.65 1.32
CA LEU A 449 -16.39 35.16 0.96
C LEU A 449 -17.20 35.69 2.15
N THR A 450 -17.08 35.07 3.33
CA THR A 450 -17.97 35.33 4.48
C THR A 450 -17.26 35.92 5.70
N GLY A 451 -15.92 35.91 5.73
CA GLY A 451 -15.13 36.28 6.90
C GLY A 451 -15.21 35.28 8.06
N GLN A 452 -16.00 34.21 7.94
CA GLN A 452 -16.20 33.22 8.99
C GLN A 452 -15.32 31.98 8.76
N LYS A 453 -14.55 31.59 9.78
CA LYS A 453 -13.80 30.34 9.75
C LYS A 453 -14.76 29.18 9.99
N VAL A 454 -14.88 28.28 9.02
CA VAL A 454 -15.67 27.05 9.14
C VAL A 454 -14.73 25.86 9.23
N LYS A 455 -14.94 25.00 10.23
CA LYS A 455 -14.30 23.69 10.32
C LYS A 455 -15.18 22.70 9.56
N LEU A 456 -14.75 22.25 8.37
CA LEU A 456 -15.49 21.40 7.41
C LEU A 456 -15.11 19.91 7.46
#